data_AF-A0AA39WHL5-F1
#
_entry.id   AF-A0AA39WHL5-F1
#
_cell.length_a   1.000
_cell.length_b   1.000
_cell.length_c   1.000
_cell.angle_alpha   90.00
_cell.angle_beta   90.00
_cell.angle_gamma   90.00
#
_symmetry.space_group_name_H-M   'P 1'
#
loop_
_entity.id
_entity.type
_entity.pdbx_description
1 polymer ?
#
loop_
_entity_poly.entity_id
_entity_poly.type
_entity_poly.pdbx_seq_one_letter_code
_entity_poly.pdbx_strand_id
1 'polypeptide(L)'
;FLGPNAPIGHGSVFTLTEHIAAYITRIIQKCQTEGIATIEPAARAVAELGAHIDAFMPRTAWAGSCRSWYKGGTADGPVTALHPGSRLHFFRMLRGGFRGEDWVYTYEGWMKGNRFGYLGNGFAAEEVEG
;
A
#
# COMPACT_ATOMS: atom_id res chain seq x y z
N PHE A 1 -1.51 10.73 4.05
CA PHE A 1 -0.39 10.23 3.22
C PHE A 1 0.71 9.57 4.04
N LEU A 2 1.36 10.26 5.01
CA LEU A 2 2.50 9.70 5.76
C LEU A 2 2.10 9.30 7.19
N GLY A 3 1.47 8.14 7.34
CA GLY A 3 1.14 7.54 8.63
C GLY A 3 2.28 6.72 9.24
N PRO A 4 2.01 6.00 10.35
CA PRO A 4 2.94 5.01 10.91
C PRO A 4 3.45 4.02 9.86
N ASN A 5 4.67 3.52 10.03
CA ASN A 5 5.37 2.67 9.08
C ASN A 5 5.63 3.27 7.69
N ALA A 6 5.45 4.59 7.51
CA ALA A 6 5.90 5.30 6.31
C ALA A 6 7.42 5.56 6.37
N PRO A 7 8.11 5.67 5.22
CA PRO A 7 9.56 5.88 5.18
C PRO A 7 9.98 7.34 5.47
N ILE A 8 9.31 8.05 6.39
CA ILE A 8 9.53 9.49 6.64
C ILE A 8 10.98 9.81 7.05
N GLY A 9 11.63 8.90 7.79
CA GLY A 9 13.03 9.04 8.18
C GLY A 9 14.06 8.76 7.07
N HIS A 10 13.63 8.40 5.85
CA HIS A 10 14.51 7.90 4.80
C HIS A 10 14.78 8.90 3.66
N GLY A 11 14.33 10.16 3.78
CA GLY A 11 14.68 11.23 2.83
C GLY A 11 13.57 12.27 2.61
N SER A 12 13.53 12.85 1.41
CA SER A 12 12.58 13.91 1.05
C SER A 12 11.12 13.46 1.14
N VAL A 13 10.37 14.13 2.02
CA VAL A 13 8.92 13.97 2.21
C VAL A 13 8.14 14.20 0.91
N PHE A 14 8.55 15.14 0.07
CA PHE A 14 7.88 15.43 -1.20
C PHE A 14 7.93 14.23 -2.15
N THR A 15 9.12 13.67 -2.38
CA THR A 15 9.30 12.51 -3.25
C THR A 15 8.56 11.27 -2.73
N LEU A 16 8.51 11.08 -1.41
CA LEU A 16 7.71 10.00 -0.81
C LEU A 16 6.22 10.19 -1.11
N THR A 17 5.72 11.42 -0.96
CA THR A 17 4.31 11.76 -1.17
C THR A 17 3.90 11.57 -2.62
N GLU A 18 4.74 11.98 -3.59
CA GLU A 18 4.51 11.78 -5.02
C GLU A 18 4.35 10.29 -5.36
N HIS A 19 5.23 9.43 -4.84
CA HIS A 19 5.16 7.99 -5.09
C HIS A 19 3.92 7.35 -4.45
N ILE A 20 3.54 7.77 -3.24
CA ILE A 20 2.31 7.29 -2.59
C ILE A 20 1.08 7.76 -3.38
N ALA A 21 1.04 9.01 -3.81
CA ALA A 21 -0.06 9.55 -4.62
C ALA A 21 -0.21 8.77 -5.93
N ALA A 22 0.88 8.55 -6.68
CA ALA A 22 0.85 7.75 -7.90
C ALA A 22 0.43 6.29 -7.68
N TYR A 23 0.75 5.71 -6.52
CA TYR A 23 0.27 4.38 -6.15
C TYR A 23 -1.24 4.38 -5.87
N ILE A 24 -1.75 5.33 -5.08
CA ILE A 24 -3.17 5.47 -4.79
C ILE A 24 -3.98 5.74 -6.06
N THR A 25 -3.51 6.61 -6.96
CA THR A 25 -4.20 6.88 -8.23
C THR A 25 -4.38 5.62 -9.07
N ARG A 26 -3.37 4.74 -9.14
CA ARG A 26 -3.50 3.46 -9.86
C ARG A 26 -4.53 2.52 -9.22
N ILE A 27 -4.64 2.52 -7.89
CA ILE A 27 -5.67 1.76 -7.18
C ILE A 27 -7.05 2.30 -7.50
N ILE A 28 -7.22 3.63 -7.47
CA ILE A 28 -8.50 4.28 -7.80
C ILE A 28 -8.90 3.95 -9.24
N GLN A 29 -7.97 4.07 -10.19
CA GLN A 29 -8.19 3.71 -11.59
C GLN A 29 -8.65 2.25 -11.71
N LYS A 30 -7.93 1.31 -11.08
CA LYS A 30 -8.34 -0.10 -11.04
C LYS A 30 -9.76 -0.28 -10.52
N CYS A 31 -10.11 0.39 -9.42
CA CYS A 31 -11.43 0.25 -8.82
C CYS A 31 -12.53 0.77 -9.76
N GLN A 32 -12.29 1.90 -10.42
CA GLN A 32 -13.23 2.50 -11.37
C GLN A 32 -13.40 1.64 -12.62
N THR A 33 -12.32 1.10 -13.18
CA THR A 33 -12.36 0.32 -14.43
C THR A 33 -12.86 -1.10 -14.22
N GLU A 34 -12.66 -1.68 -13.05
CA GLU A 34 -13.06 -3.06 -12.73
C GLU A 34 -14.31 -3.14 -11.83
N GLY A 35 -15.02 -2.03 -11.64
CA GLY A 35 -16.23 -1.92 -10.82
C GLY A 35 -16.10 -2.50 -9.41
N ILE A 36 -14.99 -2.20 -8.76
CA ILE A 36 -14.75 -2.50 -7.34
C ILE A 36 -15.41 -1.38 -6.53
N ALA A 37 -16.41 -1.74 -5.73
CA ALA A 37 -17.17 -0.82 -4.89
C ALA A 37 -16.41 -0.45 -3.62
N THR A 38 -15.82 -1.45 -2.94
CA THR A 38 -14.96 -1.22 -1.79
C THR A 38 -13.69 -2.06 -1.86
N ILE A 39 -12.64 -1.52 -1.25
CA ILE A 39 -11.36 -2.17 -1.09
C ILE A 39 -10.90 -1.97 0.36
N GLU A 40 -10.53 -3.05 1.03
CA GLU A 40 -10.00 -3.02 2.40
C GLU A 40 -8.80 -3.98 2.55
N PRO A 41 -7.79 -3.63 3.36
CA PRO A 41 -6.65 -4.52 3.55
C PRO A 41 -7.10 -5.78 4.27
N ALA A 42 -6.66 -6.94 3.78
CA ALA A 42 -6.99 -8.20 4.44
C ALA A 42 -6.33 -8.26 5.83
N ALA A 43 -7.07 -8.68 6.86
CA ALA A 43 -6.54 -8.76 8.23
C ALA A 43 -5.25 -9.60 8.32
N ARG A 44 -5.15 -10.68 7.53
CA ARG A 44 -3.93 -11.50 7.41
C ARG A 44 -2.73 -10.70 6.89
N ALA A 45 -2.93 -9.86 5.87
CA ALA A 45 -1.85 -9.08 5.26
C ALA A 45 -1.34 -8.01 6.22
N VAL A 46 -2.24 -7.40 7.00
CA VAL A 46 -1.87 -6.45 8.06
C VAL A 46 -1.05 -7.14 9.15
N ALA A 47 -1.47 -8.32 9.61
CA ALA A 47 -0.74 -9.08 10.63
C ALA A 47 0.64 -9.55 10.14
N GLU A 48 0.72 -10.07 8.92
CA GLU A 48 1.97 -10.50 8.29
C GLU A 48 2.95 -9.34 8.09
N LEU A 49 2.47 -8.17 7.68
CA LEU A 49 3.28 -6.96 7.59
C LEU A 49 3.78 -6.52 8.98
N GLY A 50 2.93 -6.59 10.00
CA GLY A 50 3.32 -6.33 11.39
C GLY A 50 4.46 -7.23 11.86
N ALA A 51 4.32 -8.54 11.68
CA ALA A 51 5.36 -9.51 12.02
C ALA A 51 6.67 -9.25 11.25
N HIS A 52 6.59 -8.83 9.99
CA HIS A 52 7.76 -8.44 9.22
C HIS A 52 8.47 -7.21 9.80
N ILE A 53 7.70 -6.19 10.20
CA ILE A 53 8.25 -4.98 10.84
C ILE A 53 8.95 -5.33 12.15
N ASP A 54 8.30 -6.12 13.01
CA ASP A 54 8.82 -6.52 14.31
C ASP A 54 10.12 -7.34 14.20
N ALA A 55 10.22 -8.19 13.18
CA ALA A 55 11.45 -8.94 12.90
C ALA A 55 12.56 -8.06 12.28
N PHE A 56 12.20 -7.03 11.52
CA PHE A 56 13.17 -6.20 10.81
C PHE A 56 13.80 -5.13 11.70
N MET A 57 12.97 -4.40 12.46
CA MET A 57 13.35 -3.18 13.17
C MET A 57 14.48 -3.32 14.20
N PRO A 58 14.54 -4.40 15.02
CA PRO A 58 15.59 -4.57 16.04
C PRO A 58 17.01 -4.56 15.49
N ARG A 59 17.18 -4.85 14.19
CA ARG A 59 18.48 -4.91 13.50
C ARG A 59 18.94 -3.55 12.96
N THR A 60 18.17 -2.49 13.19
CA THR A 60 18.41 -1.17 12.61
C THR A 60 18.92 -0.18 13.67
N ALA A 61 19.61 0.87 13.24
CA ALA A 61 20.03 1.95 14.13
C ALA A 61 18.84 2.66 14.84
N TRP A 62 17.63 2.55 14.28
CA TRP A 62 16.41 3.12 14.86
C TRP A 62 15.99 2.45 16.17
N ALA A 63 16.40 1.20 16.39
CA ALA A 63 16.14 0.44 17.61
C ALA A 63 17.21 0.63 18.71
N GLY A 64 18.21 1.50 18.51
CA GLY A 64 19.24 1.78 19.53
C GLY A 64 18.66 2.35 20.82
N SER A 65 19.41 2.36 21.92
CA SER A 65 18.94 2.67 23.30
C SER A 65 18.54 4.14 23.58
N CYS A 66 18.40 4.98 22.56
CA CYS A 66 18.05 6.39 22.72
C CYS A 66 16.53 6.60 22.79
N ARG A 67 16.05 7.58 23.57
CA ARG A 67 14.63 7.94 23.50
C ARG A 67 14.33 8.64 22.18
N SER A 68 13.30 8.19 21.47
CA SER A 68 12.91 8.82 20.20
C SER A 68 11.40 8.81 20.00
N TRP A 69 10.91 9.76 19.19
CA TRP A 69 9.51 9.78 18.76
C TRP A 69 9.15 8.52 17.96
N TYR A 70 10.12 7.91 17.27
CA TYR A 70 9.92 6.66 16.53
C TYR A 70 9.54 5.48 17.41
N LYS A 71 9.85 5.54 18.71
CA LYS A 71 9.55 4.53 19.73
C LYS A 71 8.50 4.99 20.74
N GLY A 72 7.64 5.94 20.34
CA GLY A 72 6.63 6.51 21.23
C GLY A 72 7.23 7.25 22.44
N GLY A 73 8.45 7.78 22.34
CA GLY A 73 9.14 8.52 23.41
C GLY A 73 9.89 7.65 24.42
N THR A 74 9.93 6.34 24.21
CA THR A 74 10.62 5.36 25.07
C THR A 74 12.05 5.07 24.59
N ALA A 75 12.90 4.56 25.49
CA ALA A 75 14.27 4.17 25.19
C ALA A 75 14.36 2.77 24.56
N ASP A 76 13.45 1.87 24.90
CA ASP A 76 13.53 0.45 24.50
C ASP A 76 12.24 -0.07 23.84
N GLY A 77 11.29 0.82 23.52
CA GLY A 77 10.04 0.44 22.86
C GLY A 77 10.21 0.12 21.37
N PRO A 78 9.20 -0.51 20.75
CA PRO A 78 9.24 -0.86 19.34
C PRO A 78 9.27 0.38 18.45
N VAL A 79 9.98 0.29 17.31
CA VAL A 79 9.98 1.33 16.29
C VAL A 79 8.70 1.20 15.46
N THR A 80 7.76 2.13 15.64
CA THR A 80 6.43 2.08 15.01
C THR A 80 6.24 3.11 13.89
N ALA A 81 7.13 4.10 13.82
CA ALA A 81 6.97 5.23 12.90
C ALA A 81 7.57 4.99 11.50
N LEU A 82 8.43 3.99 11.32
CA LEU A 82 9.29 3.87 10.13
C LEU A 82 8.98 2.61 9.31
N HIS A 83 9.19 2.69 8.00
CA HIS A 83 9.11 1.54 7.10
C HIS A 83 10.28 0.56 7.32
N PRO A 84 10.05 -0.78 7.32
CA PRO A 84 11.10 -1.79 7.45
C PRO A 84 11.87 -1.98 6.14
N GLY A 85 12.68 -0.99 5.77
CA GLY A 85 13.47 -1.04 4.55
C GLY A 85 13.98 0.32 4.11
N SER A 86 14.83 0.35 3.08
CA SER A 86 15.34 1.60 2.54
C SER A 86 14.29 2.38 1.74
N ARG A 87 14.52 3.67 1.52
CA ARG A 87 13.69 4.49 0.62
C ARG A 87 13.56 3.87 -0.79
N LEU A 88 14.67 3.36 -1.34
CA LEU A 88 14.65 2.76 -2.66
C LEU A 88 13.85 1.46 -2.70
N HIS A 89 13.91 0.67 -1.62
CA HIS A 89 13.07 -0.50 -1.43
C HIS A 89 11.59 -0.12 -1.47
N PHE A 90 11.20 0.90 -0.70
CA PHE A 90 9.82 1.41 -0.69
C PHE A 90 9.36 1.91 -2.08
N PHE A 91 10.20 2.64 -2.79
CA PHE A 91 9.88 3.10 -4.15
C PHE A 91 9.69 1.95 -5.13
N ARG A 92 10.53 0.91 -5.04
CA ARG A 92 10.36 -0.29 -5.87
C ARG A 92 9.09 -1.05 -5.51
N MET A 93 8.76 -1.17 -4.23
CA MET A 93 7.52 -1.77 -3.76
C MET A 93 6.29 -1.04 -4.34
N LEU A 94 6.26 0.29 -4.27
CA LEU A 94 5.17 1.07 -4.84
C LEU A 94 5.12 0.97 -6.36
N ARG A 95 6.26 1.12 -7.05
CA ARG A 95 6.30 1.09 -8.53
C ARG A 95 6.02 -0.29 -9.11
N GLY A 96 6.41 -1.35 -8.42
CA GLY A 96 6.27 -2.76 -8.83
C GLY A 96 4.82 -3.19 -9.09
N GLY A 97 3.86 -2.39 -8.66
CA GLY A 97 2.44 -2.56 -8.98
C GLY A 97 1.60 -2.60 -7.73
N PHE A 98 0.29 -2.52 -7.93
CA PHE A 98 -0.67 -2.75 -6.87
C PHE A 98 -0.74 -4.26 -6.58
N ARG A 99 -0.42 -4.64 -5.33
CA ARG A 99 -0.50 -6.03 -4.84
C ARG A 99 -1.94 -6.37 -4.50
N GLY A 100 -2.71 -6.77 -5.51
CA GLY A 100 -4.13 -7.00 -5.35
C GLY A 100 -4.49 -8.18 -4.43
N GLU A 101 -3.55 -9.10 -4.19
CA GLU A 101 -3.71 -10.25 -3.32
C GLU A 101 -3.73 -9.93 -1.81
N ASP A 102 -3.33 -8.71 -1.43
CA ASP A 102 -3.29 -8.27 -0.04
C ASP A 102 -4.62 -7.63 0.42
N TRP A 103 -5.61 -7.53 -0.47
CA TRP A 103 -6.85 -6.78 -0.27
C TRP A 103 -8.09 -7.66 -0.43
N VAL A 104 -9.15 -7.27 0.25
CA VAL A 104 -10.50 -7.79 0.08
C VAL A 104 -11.30 -6.79 -0.73
N TYR A 105 -12.00 -7.28 -1.76
CA TYR A 105 -12.82 -6.47 -2.65
C TYR A 105 -14.29 -6.79 -2.46
N THR A 106 -15.11 -5.75 -2.54
CA THR A 106 -16.52 -5.90 -2.90
C THR A 106 -16.75 -5.26 -4.27
N TYR A 107 -17.67 -5.82 -5.03
CA TYR A 107 -17.96 -5.38 -6.40
C TYR A 107 -19.31 -4.69 -6.46
N GLU A 108 -19.45 -3.82 -7.45
CA GLU A 108 -20.69 -3.11 -7.71
C GLU A 108 -21.85 -4.07 -8.02
N GLY A 109 -23.05 -3.75 -7.53
CA GLY A 109 -24.22 -4.63 -7.65
C GLY A 109 -24.62 -4.95 -9.10
N TRP A 110 -24.35 -4.04 -10.03
CA TRP A 110 -24.63 -4.24 -11.46
C TRP A 110 -23.81 -5.37 -12.10
N MET A 111 -22.72 -5.81 -11.45
CA MET A 111 -21.90 -6.94 -11.89
C MET A 111 -22.54 -8.31 -11.63
N LYS A 112 -23.70 -8.37 -10.95
CA LYS A 112 -24.49 -9.59 -10.70
C LYS A 112 -23.66 -10.76 -10.14
N GLY A 113 -22.66 -10.46 -9.31
CA GLY A 113 -21.77 -11.46 -8.71
C GLY A 113 -20.70 -12.04 -9.64
N ASN A 114 -20.56 -11.54 -10.87
CA ASN A 114 -19.47 -11.91 -11.77
C ASN A 114 -18.41 -10.81 -11.82
N ARG A 115 -17.24 -11.07 -11.21
CA ARG A 115 -16.10 -10.13 -11.20
C ARG A 115 -15.59 -9.73 -12.58
N PHE A 116 -15.93 -10.47 -13.63
CA PHE A 116 -15.56 -10.17 -15.01
C PHE A 116 -16.59 -9.29 -15.73
N GLY A 117 -17.62 -8.80 -15.02
CA GLY A 117 -18.62 -7.90 -15.58
C GLY A 117 -18.04 -6.61 -16.18
N TYR A 118 -16.83 -6.21 -15.76
CA TYR A 118 -16.14 -5.05 -16.32
C TYR A 118 -15.70 -5.23 -17.78
N LEU A 119 -15.67 -6.45 -18.31
CA LEU A 119 -15.37 -6.71 -19.72
C LEU A 119 -16.48 -6.22 -20.66
N GLY A 120 -17.64 -5.81 -20.11
CA GLY A 120 -18.71 -5.18 -20.86
C GLY A 120 -19.25 -6.07 -21.99
N ASN A 121 -19.30 -5.53 -23.19
CA ASN A 121 -19.77 -6.20 -24.40
C ASN A 121 -18.67 -7.04 -25.10
N GLY A 122 -17.45 -7.07 -24.58
CA GLY A 122 -16.33 -7.85 -25.12
C GLY A 122 -15.67 -7.28 -26.37
N PHE A 123 -16.03 -6.06 -26.80
CA PHE A 123 -15.41 -5.36 -27.93
C PHE A 123 -14.65 -4.13 -27.44
N ALA A 124 -13.49 -3.87 -28.05
CA ALA A 124 -12.78 -2.63 -27.83
C ALA A 124 -13.49 -1.47 -28.55
N ALA A 125 -13.32 -0.23 -28.08
CA ALA A 125 -13.95 0.93 -28.70
C ALA A 125 -13.53 1.08 -30.18
N GLU A 126 -12.27 0.73 -30.46
CA GLU A 126 -11.65 0.73 -31.78
C GLU A 126 -12.32 -0.23 -32.78
N GLU A 127 -13.01 -1.27 -32.31
CA GLU A 127 -13.72 -2.24 -33.17
C GLU A 127 -15.14 -1.78 -33.54
N VAL A 128 -15.71 -0.83 -32.80
CA VAL A 128 -17.11 -0.39 -32.96
C VAL A 128 -17.22 0.92 -33.74
N GLU A 129 -16.18 1.75 -33.71
CA GLU A 129 -16.15 3.08 -34.36
C GLU A 129 -15.61 3.05 -35.82
N GLY A 130 -15.60 1.88 -36.46
CA GLY A 130 -15.16 1.69 -37.85
C GLY A 130 -16.22 1.98 -38.92
#